data_AF-A0A0N1MSS6-F1
#
_entry.id   AF-A0A0N1MSS6-F1
#
_cell.length_a   1.000
_cell.length_b   1.000
_cell.length_c   1.000
_cell.angle_alpha   90.00
_cell.angle_beta   90.00
_cell.angle_gamma   90.00
#
_symmetry.space_group_name_H-M   'P 1'
#
loop_
_entity.id
_entity.type
_entity.pdbx_description
1 polymer ?
#
loop_
_entity_poly.entity_id
_entity_poly.type
_entity_poly.pdbx_seq_one_letter_code
_entity_poly.pdbx_strand_id
1 'polypeptide(L)'
;MSTCLAKRRVRAGSLIAAVCVATLGLAPPAAALHADASAERLQRLDAMLKVTAMRCENTGDDFQADYRTFSRVHRGDLDLAARRVRADYVHLYGVKNGVRALDRLYGVMVNQYGAGHPWLNCAQLRQVTQGLAIAVGREPLVEAAGQLLPYRQPASAFAAH
;
A
#
# COMPACT_ATOMS: atom_id res chain seq x y z
N MET A 1 -33.97 -43.10 -17.93
CA MET A 1 -35.10 -43.45 -18.82
C MET A 1 -36.24 -42.47 -18.55
N SER A 2 -36.69 -41.84 -19.64
CA SER A 2 -37.93 -41.11 -19.92
C SER A 2 -38.95 -40.77 -18.81
N THR A 3 -39.14 -39.45 -18.64
CA THR A 3 -40.40 -38.67 -18.60
C THR A 3 -41.62 -39.14 -17.79
N CYS A 4 -42.13 -38.24 -16.93
CA CYS A 4 -43.56 -37.96 -16.89
C CYS A 4 -43.84 -36.46 -16.65
N LEU A 5 -44.41 -35.85 -17.68
CA LEU A 5 -44.83 -34.45 -17.76
C LEU A 5 -46.26 -34.34 -17.16
N ALA A 6 -46.40 -33.81 -15.94
CA ALA A 6 -47.71 -33.60 -15.31
C ALA A 6 -48.18 -32.15 -15.47
N LYS A 7 -48.88 -31.93 -16.58
CA LYS A 7 -49.99 -30.99 -16.86
C LYS A 7 -50.31 -29.94 -15.76
N ARG A 8 -49.96 -28.68 -16.02
CA ARG A 8 -50.44 -27.47 -15.33
C ARG A 8 -51.97 -27.47 -15.25
N ARG A 9 -52.53 -27.47 -14.05
CA ARG A 9 -53.86 -26.91 -13.77
C ARG A 9 -53.66 -25.60 -13.03
N VAL A 10 -53.88 -24.49 -13.71
CA VAL A 10 -53.94 -23.16 -13.11
C VAL A 10 -55.25 -23.09 -12.33
N ARG A 11 -55.16 -22.99 -10.99
CA ARG A 11 -56.26 -22.54 -10.15
C ARG A 11 -55.81 -21.25 -9.46
N ALA A 12 -56.52 -20.19 -9.79
CA ALA A 12 -56.44 -18.88 -9.16
C ALA A 12 -56.70 -18.99 -7.65
N GLY A 13 -55.95 -18.23 -6.87
CA GLY A 13 -56.23 -18.04 -5.45
C GLY A 13 -54.99 -17.68 -4.64
N SER A 14 -55.09 -16.54 -3.98
CA SER A 14 -54.21 -16.03 -2.92
C SER A 14 -52.97 -15.24 -3.33
N LEU A 15 -53.14 -13.92 -3.17
CA LEU A 15 -52.14 -12.90 -2.93
C LEU A 15 -51.19 -13.37 -1.83
N ILE A 16 -49.94 -13.70 -2.19
CA ILE A 16 -48.83 -13.72 -1.23
C ILE A 16 -47.85 -12.68 -1.75
N ALA A 17 -47.83 -11.53 -1.07
CA ALA A 17 -46.81 -10.51 -1.26
C ALA A 17 -45.45 -11.14 -0.92
N ALA A 18 -44.69 -11.49 -1.95
CA ALA A 18 -43.29 -11.86 -1.80
C ALA A 18 -42.51 -10.58 -1.46
N VAL A 19 -42.27 -10.36 -0.16
CA VAL A 19 -41.27 -9.39 0.30
C VAL A 19 -39.91 -9.95 -0.11
N CYS A 20 -39.37 -9.46 -1.23
CA CYS A 20 -37.96 -9.62 -1.55
C CYS A 20 -37.16 -8.79 -0.53
N VAL A 21 -36.72 -9.41 0.56
CA VAL A 21 -35.63 -8.87 1.37
C VAL A 21 -34.37 -9.00 0.52
N ALA A 22 -34.11 -7.97 -0.29
CA ALA A 22 -32.80 -7.75 -0.87
C ALA A 22 -31.87 -7.41 0.29
N THR A 23 -31.14 -8.41 0.80
CA THR A 23 -29.96 -8.15 1.61
C THR A 23 -28.96 -7.44 0.72
N LEU A 24 -29.01 -6.11 0.73
CA LEU A 24 -27.89 -5.26 0.35
C LEU A 24 -26.73 -5.70 1.24
N GLY A 25 -25.90 -6.60 0.74
CA GLY A 25 -24.60 -6.87 1.31
C GLY A 25 -23.85 -5.55 1.26
N LEU A 26 -23.76 -4.85 2.40
CA LEU A 26 -22.74 -3.85 2.58
C LEU A 26 -21.42 -4.59 2.43
N ALA A 27 -20.83 -4.52 1.24
CA ALA A 27 -19.40 -4.75 1.12
C ALA A 27 -18.76 -3.79 2.13
N PRO A 28 -17.93 -4.26 3.08
CA PRO A 28 -17.21 -3.35 3.95
C PRO A 28 -16.46 -2.37 3.05
N PRO A 29 -16.44 -1.06 3.37
CA PRO A 29 -15.64 -0.14 2.59
C PRO A 29 -14.21 -0.67 2.60
N ALA A 30 -13.62 -0.88 1.41
CA ALA A 30 -12.24 -1.34 1.26
C ALA A 30 -11.20 -0.45 2.00
N ALA A 31 -11.65 0.71 2.50
CA ALA A 31 -10.92 1.59 3.40
C ALA A 31 -10.59 0.95 4.77
N ALA A 32 -11.32 -0.06 5.24
CA ALA A 32 -11.07 -0.70 6.54
C ALA A 32 -9.84 -1.63 6.54
N LEU A 33 -9.30 -1.99 5.38
CA LEU A 33 -8.13 -2.89 5.28
C LEU A 33 -6.77 -2.17 5.32
N HIS A 34 -6.75 -0.84 5.45
CA HIS A 34 -5.53 -0.02 5.44
C HIS A 34 -5.31 0.72 6.77
N ALA A 35 -5.28 -0.02 7.88
CA ALA A 35 -5.33 0.52 9.24
C ALA A 35 -4.26 1.59 9.57
N ASP A 36 -3.15 1.69 8.83
CA ASP A 36 -2.36 2.93 8.78
C ASP A 36 -1.69 3.10 7.39
N ALA A 37 -2.48 3.48 6.38
CA ALA A 37 -1.96 3.82 5.04
C ALA A 37 -0.82 4.86 5.09
N SER A 38 -0.78 5.71 6.12
CA SER A 38 0.28 6.70 6.29
C SER A 38 1.59 6.06 6.78
N ALA A 39 1.54 5.07 7.68
CA ALA A 39 2.73 4.32 8.09
C ALA A 39 3.33 3.53 6.91
N GLU A 40 2.51 2.87 6.09
CA GLU A 40 3.01 2.20 4.89
C GLU A 40 3.67 3.19 3.92
N ARG A 41 3.04 4.35 3.70
CA ARG A 41 3.59 5.41 2.85
C ARG A 41 4.94 5.91 3.34
N LEU A 42 5.07 6.23 4.63
CA LEU A 42 6.34 6.71 5.20
C LEU A 42 7.44 5.68 5.07
N GLN A 43 7.10 4.42 5.34
CA GLN A 43 8.06 3.34 5.29
C GLN A 43 8.51 3.02 3.86
N ARG A 44 7.61 3.19 2.89
CA ARG A 44 7.92 3.10 1.46
C ARG A 44 8.72 4.31 0.97
N LEU A 45 8.46 5.50 1.48
CA LEU A 45 9.24 6.70 1.21
C LEU A 45 10.69 6.53 1.68
N ASP A 46 10.91 6.08 2.92
CA ASP A 46 12.27 5.82 3.44
C ASP A 46 13.02 4.81 2.58
N ALA A 47 12.40 3.68 2.25
CA ALA A 47 13.01 2.66 1.38
C ALA A 47 13.35 3.22 -0.01
N MET A 48 12.45 3.99 -0.61
CA MET A 48 12.67 4.62 -1.93
C MET A 48 13.85 5.59 -1.88
N LEU A 49 13.88 6.51 -0.91
CA LEU A 49 14.96 7.49 -0.77
C LEU A 49 16.30 6.82 -0.49
N LYS A 50 16.32 5.78 0.35
CA LYS A 50 17.53 5.00 0.64
C LYS A 50 18.11 4.35 -0.60
N VAL A 51 17.28 3.62 -1.35
CA VAL A 51 17.71 2.86 -2.54
C VAL A 51 18.18 3.81 -3.63
N THR A 52 17.45 4.89 -3.86
CA THR A 52 17.84 5.89 -4.86
C THR A 52 19.09 6.67 -4.45
N ALA A 53 19.31 6.95 -3.16
CA ALA A 53 20.53 7.57 -2.67
C ALA A 53 21.77 6.69 -2.94
N MET A 54 21.68 5.38 -2.66
CA MET A 54 22.77 4.44 -2.98
C MET A 54 23.09 4.43 -4.48
N ARG A 55 22.06 4.51 -5.33
CA ARG A 55 22.28 4.55 -6.78
C ARG A 55 22.96 5.82 -7.27
N CYS A 56 22.67 6.96 -6.63
CA CYS A 56 23.24 8.25 -7.03
C CYS A 56 24.65 8.51 -6.46
N GLU A 57 25.22 7.58 -5.69
CA GLU A 57 26.47 7.77 -4.94
C GLU A 57 27.69 8.10 -5.81
N ASN A 58 27.76 7.52 -7.02
CA ASN A 58 28.88 7.72 -7.95
C ASN A 58 28.57 8.78 -9.01
N THR A 59 27.56 9.62 -8.78
CA THR A 59 27.14 10.69 -9.69
C THR A 59 27.52 12.06 -9.12
N GLY A 60 27.53 13.11 -9.95
CA GLY A 60 27.68 14.50 -9.46
C GLY A 60 26.53 14.98 -8.58
N ASP A 61 25.46 14.19 -8.47
CA ASP A 61 24.26 14.46 -7.69
C ASP A 61 24.04 13.42 -6.58
N ASP A 62 25.13 12.93 -5.98
CA ASP A 62 25.07 12.16 -4.74
C ASP A 62 24.26 12.94 -3.68
N PHE A 63 23.35 12.23 -3.02
CA PHE A 63 22.51 12.75 -1.94
C PHE A 63 22.46 11.80 -0.73
N GLN A 64 23.41 10.87 -0.60
CA GLN A 64 23.48 10.00 0.57
C GLN A 64 23.59 10.78 1.89
N ALA A 65 24.33 11.89 1.89
CA ALA A 65 24.45 12.74 3.07
C ALA A 65 23.10 13.40 3.44
N ASP A 66 22.33 13.83 2.45
CA ASP A 66 20.99 14.39 2.64
C ASP A 66 20.04 13.31 3.17
N TYR A 67 20.06 12.10 2.59
CA TYR A 67 19.26 10.97 3.08
C TYR A 67 19.61 10.59 4.53
N ARG A 68 20.91 10.56 4.89
CA ARG A 68 21.35 10.33 6.28
C ARG A 68 20.87 11.42 7.23
N THR A 69 20.73 12.65 6.76
CA THR A 69 20.20 13.76 7.56
C THR A 69 18.70 13.64 7.73
N PHE A 70 17.95 13.44 6.65
CA PHE A 70 16.52 13.14 6.67
C PHE A 70 16.18 11.99 7.64
N SER A 71 16.82 10.83 7.47
CA SER A 71 16.56 9.64 8.29
C SER A 71 16.92 9.83 9.76
N ARG A 72 17.93 10.66 10.08
CA ARG A 72 18.31 10.98 11.45
C ARG A 72 17.29 11.91 12.11
N VAL A 73 16.86 12.96 11.40
CA VAL A 73 15.87 13.93 11.91
C VAL A 73 14.53 13.24 12.18
N HIS A 74 14.09 12.38 11.26
CA HIS A 74 12.78 11.74 11.30
C HIS A 74 12.77 10.32 11.86
N ARG A 75 13.86 9.88 12.51
CA ARG A 75 14.04 8.49 12.97
C ARG A 75 12.85 7.98 13.79
N GLY A 76 12.32 8.80 14.70
CA GLY A 76 11.20 8.42 15.55
C GLY A 76 9.94 8.06 14.75
N ASP A 77 9.61 8.87 13.74
CA ASP A 77 8.46 8.65 12.86
C ASP A 77 8.66 7.45 11.93
N LEU A 78 9.86 7.31 11.36
CA LEU A 78 10.22 6.20 10.48
C LEU A 78 10.18 4.85 11.24
N ASP A 79 10.78 4.78 12.43
CA ASP A 79 10.79 3.57 13.24
C ASP A 79 9.36 3.18 13.71
N LEU A 80 8.54 4.17 14.06
CA LEU A 80 7.14 3.95 14.42
C LEU A 80 6.35 3.42 13.21
N ALA A 81 6.54 4.01 12.03
CA ALA A 81 5.92 3.56 10.79
C ALA A 81 6.31 2.11 10.46
N ALA A 82 7.60 1.78 10.52
CA ALA A 82 8.11 0.43 10.28
C ALA A 82 7.47 -0.61 11.23
N ARG A 83 7.35 -0.28 12.52
CA ARG A 83 6.70 -1.15 13.51
C ARG A 83 5.21 -1.35 13.24
N ARG A 84 4.49 -0.27 12.90
CA ARG A 84 3.05 -0.34 12.57
C ARG A 84 2.79 -1.18 11.34
N VAL A 85 3.52 -0.95 10.25
CA VAL A 85 3.40 -1.76 9.03
C VAL A 85 3.67 -3.23 9.32
N ARG A 86 4.70 -3.55 10.11
CA ARG A 86 4.96 -4.93 10.53
C ARG A 86 3.79 -5.51 11.34
N ALA A 87 3.26 -4.77 12.31
CA ALA A 87 2.14 -5.21 13.12
C ALA A 87 0.89 -5.47 12.26
N ASP A 88 0.57 -4.59 11.30
CA ASP A 88 -0.57 -4.73 10.39
C ASP A 88 -0.44 -5.99 9.53
N TYR A 89 0.74 -6.23 8.95
CA TYR A 89 0.98 -7.43 8.15
C TYR A 89 0.91 -8.72 8.98
N VAL A 90 1.42 -8.69 10.22
CA VAL A 90 1.31 -9.83 11.15
C VAL A 90 -0.14 -10.06 11.56
N HIS A 91 -0.91 -9.01 11.80
CA HIS A 91 -2.33 -9.09 12.13
C HIS A 91 -3.15 -9.69 10.97
N LEU A 92 -2.89 -9.26 9.73
CA LEU A 92 -3.63 -9.70 8.55
C LEU A 92 -3.30 -11.12 8.09
N TYR A 93 -2.03 -11.54 8.20
CA TYR A 93 -1.55 -12.79 7.59
C TYR A 93 -0.99 -13.80 8.60
N GLY A 94 -0.92 -13.45 9.89
CA GLY A 94 -0.20 -14.20 10.92
C GLY A 94 1.31 -13.98 10.87
N VAL A 95 2.03 -14.31 11.94
CA VAL A 95 3.46 -13.95 12.12
C VAL A 95 4.34 -14.35 10.93
N LYS A 96 4.34 -15.63 10.54
CA LYS A 96 5.21 -16.16 9.48
C LYS A 96 4.87 -15.56 8.10
N ASN A 97 3.60 -15.57 7.73
CA ASN A 97 3.19 -15.10 6.40
C ASN A 97 3.18 -13.58 6.30
N GLY A 98 2.90 -12.87 7.39
CA GLY A 98 2.96 -11.41 7.49
C GLY A 98 4.37 -10.88 7.26
N VAL A 99 5.35 -11.46 7.94
CA VAL A 99 6.77 -11.11 7.72
C VAL A 99 7.17 -11.39 6.26
N ARG A 100 6.83 -12.56 5.71
CA ARG A 100 7.13 -12.89 4.30
C ARG A 100 6.42 -11.97 3.30
N ALA A 101 5.18 -11.58 3.58
CA ALA A 101 4.42 -10.67 2.73
C ALA A 101 5.04 -9.26 2.77
N LEU A 102 5.47 -8.81 3.95
CA LEU A 102 6.16 -7.55 4.12
C LEU A 102 7.54 -7.55 3.42
N ASP A 103 8.33 -8.60 3.56
CA ASP A 103 9.63 -8.72 2.86
C ASP A 103 9.47 -8.69 1.34
N ARG A 104 8.43 -9.35 0.80
CA ARG A 104 8.09 -9.27 -0.63
C ARG A 104 7.68 -7.85 -1.04
N LEU A 105 6.91 -7.16 -0.21
CA LEU A 105 6.53 -5.76 -0.45
C LEU A 105 7.78 -4.88 -0.61
N TYR A 106 8.73 -4.99 0.31
CA TYR A 106 9.99 -4.25 0.25
C TYR A 106 10.86 -4.68 -0.91
N GLY A 107 10.96 -5.98 -1.19
CA GLY A 107 11.74 -6.49 -2.32
C GLY A 107 11.27 -5.90 -3.65
N VAL A 108 9.95 -5.82 -3.86
CA VAL A 108 9.37 -5.15 -5.05
C VAL A 108 9.77 -3.68 -5.10
N MET A 109 9.75 -2.96 -3.97
CA MET A 109 10.12 -1.55 -3.90
C MET A 109 11.60 -1.33 -4.22
N VAL A 110 12.49 -2.13 -3.64
CA VAL A 110 13.93 -2.07 -3.90
C VAL A 110 14.20 -2.34 -5.38
N ASN A 111 13.53 -3.33 -5.98
CA ASN A 111 13.67 -3.62 -7.40
C ASN A 111 13.12 -2.49 -8.29
N GLN A 112 11.98 -1.89 -7.90
CA GLN A 112 11.37 -0.78 -8.63
C GLN A 112 12.28 0.44 -8.67
N TYR A 113 12.95 0.76 -7.56
CA TYR A 113 13.82 1.92 -7.45
C TYR A 113 15.31 1.63 -7.64
N GLY A 114 15.70 0.37 -7.81
CA GLY A 114 17.08 -0.04 -8.09
C GLY A 114 17.58 0.47 -9.45
N ALA A 115 16.66 0.73 -10.38
CA ALA A 115 16.91 1.44 -11.63
C ALA A 115 16.65 2.96 -11.53
N GLY A 116 16.59 3.50 -10.31
CA GLY A 116 16.33 4.91 -10.02
C GLY A 116 14.85 5.26 -9.92
N HIS A 117 14.58 6.52 -9.62
CA HIS A 117 13.20 7.00 -9.58
C HIS A 117 12.66 7.19 -11.01
N PRO A 118 11.47 6.69 -11.34
CA PRO A 118 10.99 6.62 -12.73
C PRO A 118 10.78 7.97 -13.42
N TRP A 119 10.61 9.06 -12.66
CA TRP A 119 10.41 10.41 -13.21
C TRP A 119 11.23 11.51 -12.52
N LEU A 120 12.08 11.16 -11.55
CA LEU A 120 12.96 12.13 -10.89
C LEU A 120 14.41 11.71 -11.06
N ASN A 121 15.26 12.64 -11.47
CA ASN A 121 16.70 12.41 -11.51
C ASN A 121 17.36 12.61 -10.14
N CYS A 122 18.65 12.28 -10.02
CA CYS A 122 19.41 12.40 -8.77
C CYS A 122 19.39 13.83 -8.20
N ALA A 123 19.55 14.86 -9.03
CA ALA A 123 19.51 16.25 -8.59
C ALA A 123 18.14 16.64 -7.99
N GLN A 124 17.04 16.21 -8.61
CA GLN A 124 15.68 16.45 -8.13
C GLN A 124 15.41 15.69 -6.82
N LEU A 125 15.86 14.44 -6.72
CA LEU A 125 15.75 13.66 -5.49
C LEU A 125 16.57 14.26 -4.35
N ARG A 126 17.75 14.83 -4.64
CA ARG A 126 18.54 15.57 -3.67
C ARG A 126 17.75 16.76 -3.12
N GLN A 127 17.19 17.59 -3.99
CA GLN A 127 16.38 18.75 -3.59
C GLN A 127 15.17 18.35 -2.73
N VAL A 128 14.45 17.30 -3.15
CA VAL A 128 13.33 16.74 -2.38
C VAL A 128 13.81 16.27 -1.00
N THR A 129 14.91 15.52 -0.93
CA THR A 129 15.43 14.98 0.33
C THR A 129 15.89 16.10 1.28
N GLN A 130 16.49 17.16 0.76
CA GLN A 130 16.84 18.36 1.52
C GLN A 130 15.62 19.06 2.11
N GLY A 131 14.55 19.21 1.32
CA GLY A 131 13.28 19.76 1.81
C GLY A 131 12.66 18.90 2.91
N LEU A 132 12.66 17.58 2.75
CA LEU A 132 12.17 16.64 3.76
C LEU A 132 13.01 16.67 5.04
N ALA A 133 14.32 16.89 4.93
CA ALA A 133 15.22 16.95 6.09
C ALA A 133 14.93 18.12 7.04
N ILE A 134 14.32 19.20 6.53
CA ILE A 134 13.94 20.39 7.33
C ILE A 134 12.43 20.48 7.61
N ALA A 135 11.62 19.58 7.03
CA ALA A 135 10.20 19.52 7.26
C ALA A 135 9.90 19.24 8.75
N VAL A 136 8.89 19.91 9.30
CA VAL A 136 8.47 19.72 10.69
C VAL A 136 7.21 18.87 10.73
N GLY A 137 7.26 17.79 11.50
CA GLY A 137 6.13 16.90 11.72
C GLY A 137 5.91 15.86 10.62
N ARG A 138 4.96 14.97 10.87
CA ARG A 138 4.71 13.76 10.07
C ARG A 138 3.91 14.02 8.79
N GLU A 139 2.99 14.97 8.80
CA GLU A 139 2.10 15.25 7.66
C GLU A 139 2.85 15.56 6.34
N PRO A 140 3.86 16.47 6.32
CA PRO A 140 4.61 16.74 5.10
C PRO A 140 5.31 15.50 4.52
N LEU A 141 5.74 14.58 5.38
CA LEU A 141 6.37 13.33 4.95
C LEU A 141 5.36 12.39 4.28
N VAL A 142 4.15 12.30 4.83
CA VAL A 142 3.07 11.47 4.28
C VAL A 142 2.60 12.04 2.94
N GLU A 143 2.48 13.36 2.84
CA GLU A 143 2.12 14.05 1.60
C GLU A 143 3.18 13.81 0.51
N ALA A 144 4.46 14.03 0.83
CA ALA A 144 5.55 13.77 -0.10
C ALA A 144 5.59 12.30 -0.53
N ALA A 145 5.36 11.36 0.39
CA ALA A 145 5.22 9.95 0.05
C ALA A 145 4.08 9.71 -0.98
N GLY A 146 2.96 10.42 -0.86
CA GLY A 146 1.87 10.36 -1.84
C GLY A 146 2.23 10.88 -3.23
N GLN A 147 3.14 11.85 -3.32
CA GLN A 147 3.59 12.44 -4.58
C GLN A 147 4.74 11.66 -5.23
N LEU A 148 5.63 11.07 -4.42
CA LEU A 148 6.86 10.41 -4.87
C LEU A 148 6.66 8.92 -5.11
N LEU A 149 5.74 8.28 -4.41
CA LEU A 149 5.46 6.87 -4.63
C LEU A 149 4.42 6.72 -5.74
N PRO A 150 4.63 5.83 -6.73
CA PRO A 150 3.59 5.52 -7.68
C PRO A 150 2.39 4.99 -6.92
N TYR A 151 1.20 5.37 -7.40
CA TYR A 151 -0.07 4.86 -6.89
C TYR A 151 -0.03 3.33 -6.86
N ARG A 152 0.07 2.73 -5.66
CA ARG A 152 -0.09 1.28 -5.53
C ARG A 152 -1.58 1.00 -5.60
N GLN A 153 -2.00 0.42 -6.72
CA GLN A 153 -3.28 -0.28 -6.83
C GLN A 153 -3.39 -1.31 -5.67
N PRO A 154 -4.49 -1.30 -4.89
CA PRO A 154 -4.73 -2.33 -3.89
C PRO A 154 -4.97 -3.70 -4.56
N ALA A 155 -4.26 -4.71 -4.06
CA ALA A 155 -4.57 -6.13 -4.11
C ALA A 155 -5.37 -6.67 -5.32
N SER A 156 -4.81 -6.64 -6.53
CA SER A 156 -5.20 -7.55 -7.62
C SER A 156 -4.14 -8.63 -7.91
N ALA A 157 -3.04 -8.65 -7.15
CA ALA A 157 -1.98 -9.67 -7.28
C ALA A 157 -2.28 -11.01 -6.58
N PHE A 158 -3.48 -11.19 -6.00
CA PHE A 158 -3.90 -12.44 -5.33
C PHE A 158 -5.30 -12.89 -5.74
N ALA A 159 -5.57 -12.91 -7.05
CA ALA A 159 -6.70 -13.61 -7.63
C ALA A 159 -6.23 -14.45 -8.83
N ALA A 160 -5.43 -15.48 -8.56
CA ALA A 160 -5.14 -16.56 -9.50
C ALA A 160 -4.50 -17.75 -8.76
N HIS A 161 -5.28 -18.46 -7.96
CA HIS A 161 -5.10 -19.89 -7.66
C HIS A 161 -6.46 -20.52 -7.44
#